data_AF-A0A8X6LUW3-F1
#
_entry.id   AF-A0A8X6LUW3-F1
#
_cell.length_a   1.000
_cell.length_b   1.000
_cell.length_c   1.000
_cell.angle_alpha   90.00
_cell.angle_beta   90.00
_cell.angle_gamma   90.00
#
_symmetry.space_group_name_H-M   'P 1'
#
loop_
_entity.id
_entity.type
_entity.pdbx_description
1 polymer ?
#
loop_
_entity_poly.entity_id
_entity_poly.type
_entity_poly.pdbx_seq_one_letter_code
_entity_poly.pdbx_strand_id
1 'polypeptide(L)'
;MENGGQRICYHEIKHSVAFHYILETFTERRATCWIEEPFTGGAVDKQDMGEPPDIEDIPATPPEYFKSYVYHQEIPYTANIETCEECDGEGKYECPTCLGQGWEFCPYCRGNKWYPLAVDSFDGDCMKCQGSGERTCWVCNGDEEVECKTCGGAGEMKSYIRLLVIWSNHTDDYIVEKGSALKAHRLRMATGINVCEEEGLTLMPLTHFPISAVSMASVQLIQYHAREYKEEKVLKQRHRVSIIPVASVRYQWKKHEGLFYVYGNERYKIQSFQKASIESMDPILYSKYHHLQERDVNDFLLACASLSNWCYLTKKTVMDVGCGSGNTSCAWFLSLFLQVKRLIAIDKSEEMIKLAKVLNPHPKIEYMVADIADELVFLILFYFCKSFEKL
;
A
#
# COMPACT_ATOMS: atom_id res chain seq x y z
N MET A 1 9.77 -56.90 19.11
CA MET A 1 10.39 -56.04 20.14
C MET A 1 10.28 -54.61 19.64
N GLU A 2 9.42 -53.86 20.33
CA GLU A 2 9.29 -52.39 20.44
C GLU A 2 9.62 -51.48 19.24
N ASN A 3 8.57 -50.95 18.60
CA ASN A 3 8.57 -49.61 18.02
C ASN A 3 8.75 -48.59 19.15
N GLY A 4 9.99 -48.38 19.59
CA GLY A 4 10.34 -47.34 20.54
C GLY A 4 10.20 -45.96 19.91
N GLY A 5 9.06 -45.30 20.12
CA GLY A 5 8.87 -43.90 19.73
C GLY A 5 10.00 -43.05 20.29
N GLN A 6 10.82 -42.47 19.41
CA GLN A 6 11.98 -41.67 19.80
C GLN A 6 11.51 -40.41 20.53
N ARG A 7 11.86 -40.30 21.81
CA ARG A 7 11.44 -39.19 22.70
C ARG A 7 12.40 -38.01 22.57
N ILE A 8 11.84 -36.79 22.57
CA ILE A 8 12.61 -35.56 22.79
C ILE A 8 12.83 -35.41 24.30
N CYS A 9 14.07 -35.11 24.70
CA CYS A 9 14.42 -34.86 26.10
C CYS A 9 14.67 -33.36 26.32
N TYR A 10 13.84 -32.71 27.13
CA TYR A 10 14.03 -31.30 27.52
C TYR A 10 14.94 -31.26 28.75
N HIS A 11 16.07 -30.56 28.65
CA HIS A 11 17.10 -30.53 29.68
C HIS A 11 16.94 -29.33 30.60
N GLU A 12 16.60 -28.17 30.04
CA GLU A 12 16.59 -26.91 30.77
C GLU A 12 15.58 -25.95 30.13
N ILE A 13 14.72 -25.35 30.96
CA ILE A 13 13.82 -24.26 30.55
C ILE A 13 14.18 -23.03 31.38
N LYS A 14 14.73 -22.01 30.71
CA LYS A 14 15.00 -20.71 31.35
C LYS A 14 13.94 -19.71 30.94
N HIS A 15 13.32 -19.08 31.93
CA HIS A 15 12.38 -17.99 31.71
C HIS A 15 13.13 -16.65 31.79
N SER A 16 12.78 -15.77 30.89
CA SER A 16 13.31 -14.42 30.75
C SER A 16 12.22 -13.52 30.20
N VAL A 17 12.49 -12.21 30.16
CA VAL A 17 11.56 -11.23 29.61
C VAL A 17 12.32 -10.24 28.73
N ALA A 18 11.66 -9.79 27.68
CA ALA A 18 12.06 -8.61 26.92
C ALA A 18 11.07 -7.47 27.22
N PHE A 19 11.54 -6.23 27.11
CA PHE A 19 10.68 -5.05 27.22
C PHE A 19 10.56 -4.39 25.85
N HIS A 20 9.35 -4.07 25.45
CA HIS A 20 9.05 -3.32 24.23
C HIS A 20 8.46 -1.99 24.63
N TYR A 21 9.24 -0.92 24.44
CA TYR A 21 8.82 0.45 24.65
C TYR A 21 8.41 1.06 23.32
N ILE A 22 7.29 1.76 23.29
CA ILE A 22 6.77 2.47 22.12
C ILE A 22 6.47 3.91 22.56
N LEU A 23 6.90 4.88 21.74
CA LEU A 23 6.46 6.26 21.80
C LEU A 23 5.57 6.54 20.58
N GLU A 24 4.35 6.97 20.85
CA GLU A 24 3.43 7.47 19.83
C GLU A 24 3.31 8.99 19.98
N THR A 25 3.45 9.73 18.88
CA THR A 25 3.20 11.17 18.82
C THR A 25 2.19 11.45 17.73
N PHE A 26 1.03 11.91 18.17
CA PHE A 26 -0.09 12.23 17.33
C PHE A 26 -0.09 13.72 17.01
N THR A 27 0.02 14.05 15.72
CA THR A 27 0.20 15.41 15.24
C THR A 27 -0.91 15.82 14.27
N GLU A 28 -1.04 17.13 14.10
CA GLU A 28 -1.88 17.76 13.10
C GLU A 28 -1.03 18.66 12.20
N ARG A 29 -1.30 18.59 10.89
CA ARG A 29 -0.77 19.52 9.90
C ARG A 29 -1.90 20.02 9.01
N ARG A 30 -1.90 21.32 8.73
CA ARG A 30 -2.88 21.97 7.85
C ARG A 30 -2.23 22.40 6.53
N ALA A 31 -2.99 22.32 5.46
CA ALA A 31 -2.60 22.79 4.13
C ALA A 31 -3.84 23.24 3.35
N THR A 32 -3.64 24.06 2.32
CA THR A 32 -4.72 24.54 1.46
C THR A 32 -4.47 24.20 0.00
N CYS A 33 -5.53 23.94 -0.75
CA CYS A 33 -5.47 23.84 -2.21
C CYS A 33 -6.69 24.50 -2.86
N TRP A 34 -6.53 24.93 -4.10
CA TRP A 34 -7.63 25.39 -4.95
C TRP A 34 -8.37 24.19 -5.55
N ILE A 35 -9.69 24.28 -5.56
CA ILE A 35 -10.58 23.29 -6.17
C ILE A 35 -11.51 24.02 -7.12
N GLU A 36 -11.72 23.40 -8.29
CA GLU A 36 -12.73 23.77 -9.27
C GLU A 36 -13.59 22.55 -9.56
N GLU A 37 -14.90 22.71 -9.46
CA GLU A 37 -15.85 21.62 -9.72
C GLU A 37 -17.17 22.15 -10.31
N PRO A 38 -17.91 21.31 -11.05
CA PRO A 38 -19.27 21.64 -11.51
C PRO A 38 -20.17 22.14 -10.37
N PHE A 39 -20.85 23.27 -10.59
CA PHE A 39 -21.81 23.77 -9.61
C PHE A 39 -23.20 23.17 -9.84
N THR A 40 -23.57 22.15 -9.08
CA THR A 40 -24.89 21.48 -9.23
C THR A 40 -26.03 22.16 -8.45
N GLY A 41 -25.88 23.44 -8.08
CA GLY A 41 -26.80 24.17 -7.22
C GLY A 41 -26.56 23.97 -5.72
N GLY A 42 -27.21 24.80 -4.90
CA GLY A 42 -27.09 24.79 -3.44
C GLY A 42 -26.72 26.16 -2.86
N ALA A 43 -26.74 26.29 -1.53
CA ALA A 43 -26.25 27.48 -0.85
C ALA A 43 -24.71 27.47 -0.88
N VAL A 44 -24.11 28.63 -1.14
CA VAL A 44 -22.66 28.82 -1.18
C VAL A 44 -22.32 30.06 -0.37
N ASP A 45 -21.37 29.91 0.55
CA ASP A 45 -20.77 31.03 1.27
C ASP A 45 -19.79 31.74 0.33
N LYS A 46 -20.36 32.64 -0.48
CA LYS A 46 -19.61 33.38 -1.50
C LYS A 46 -18.63 34.37 -0.86
N GLN A 47 -17.59 34.71 -1.63
CA GLN A 47 -16.55 35.65 -1.22
C GLN A 47 -17.05 37.06 -0.88
N ASP A 48 -18.20 37.47 -1.42
CA ASP A 48 -18.84 38.76 -1.12
C ASP A 48 -19.64 38.77 0.20
N MET A 49 -19.81 37.61 0.84
CA MET A 49 -20.61 37.44 2.07
C MET A 49 -19.78 37.58 3.36
N GLY A 50 -18.45 37.62 3.29
CA GLY A 50 -17.57 37.72 4.47
C GLY A 50 -16.08 37.59 4.16
N GLU A 51 -15.24 37.71 5.19
CA GLU A 51 -13.81 37.44 5.10
C GLU A 51 -13.50 35.98 5.49
N PRO A 52 -12.65 35.26 4.75
CA PRO A 52 -12.23 33.90 5.11
C PRO A 52 -11.52 33.86 6.47
N PRO A 53 -11.82 32.87 7.34
CA PRO A 53 -11.10 32.70 8.60
C PRO A 53 -9.64 32.24 8.38
N ASP A 54 -8.78 32.45 9.38
CA ASP A 54 -7.44 31.85 9.39
C ASP A 54 -7.58 30.32 9.40
N ILE A 55 -6.68 29.64 8.69
CA ILE A 55 -6.72 28.18 8.58
C ILE A 55 -6.56 27.48 9.93
N GLU A 56 -5.92 28.10 10.92
CA GLU A 56 -5.75 27.57 12.28
C GLU A 56 -7.02 27.72 13.14
N ASP A 57 -7.86 28.70 12.85
CA ASP A 57 -9.09 28.98 13.59
C ASP A 57 -10.28 28.09 13.14
N ILE A 58 -10.12 27.40 12.01
CA ILE A 58 -11.15 26.47 11.50
C ILE A 58 -11.22 25.24 12.43
N PRO A 59 -12.39 24.91 13.00
CA PRO A 59 -12.51 23.78 13.92
C PRO A 59 -12.36 22.46 13.16
N ALA A 60 -11.44 21.62 13.60
CA ALA A 60 -11.28 20.25 13.12
C ALA A 60 -10.92 19.35 14.30
N THR A 61 -11.55 18.18 14.38
CA THR A 61 -11.28 17.20 15.44
C THR A 61 -11.08 15.82 14.84
N PRO A 62 -10.01 15.09 15.23
CA PRO A 62 -9.77 13.74 14.75
C PRO A 62 -10.85 12.79 15.26
N PRO A 63 -11.27 11.78 14.47
CA PRO A 63 -12.24 10.77 14.92
C PRO A 63 -11.74 9.98 16.13
N GLU A 64 -10.45 9.64 16.16
CA GLU A 64 -9.79 8.90 17.22
C GLU A 64 -8.33 9.34 17.33
N TYR A 65 -7.77 9.38 18.54
CA TYR A 65 -6.35 9.66 18.74
C TYR A 65 -5.48 8.43 18.40
N PHE A 66 -4.23 8.69 17.99
CA PHE A 66 -3.24 7.65 17.65
C PHE A 66 -3.62 6.79 16.42
N LYS A 67 -4.43 7.33 15.52
CA LYS A 67 -4.71 6.76 14.19
C LYS A 67 -4.64 7.86 13.15
N SER A 68 -3.96 7.62 12.04
CA SER A 68 -3.78 8.64 11.01
C SER A 68 -5.06 8.82 10.18
N TYR A 69 -5.37 10.07 9.82
CA TYR A 69 -6.56 10.44 9.05
C TYR A 69 -6.25 11.65 8.17
N VAL A 70 -6.98 11.75 7.05
CA VAL A 70 -7.02 12.96 6.22
C VAL A 70 -8.46 13.45 6.23
N TYR A 71 -8.64 14.69 6.65
CA TYR A 71 -9.91 15.40 6.59
C TYR A 71 -9.78 16.60 5.69
N HIS A 72 -10.90 16.95 5.06
CA HIS A 72 -10.97 18.09 4.18
C HIS A 72 -12.32 18.79 4.34
N GLN A 73 -12.29 20.10 4.17
CA GLN A 73 -13.48 20.93 4.10
C GLN A 73 -13.23 22.14 3.23
N GLU A 74 -14.30 22.72 2.70
CA GLU A 74 -14.26 24.05 2.10
C GLU A 74 -14.00 25.11 3.18
N ILE A 75 -13.20 26.12 2.84
CA ILE A 75 -13.01 27.30 3.68
C ILE A 75 -14.18 28.27 3.44
N PRO A 76 -14.92 28.67 4.49
CA PRO A 76 -16.01 29.62 4.35
C PRO A 76 -15.58 30.91 3.65
N TYR A 77 -16.48 31.50 2.86
CA TYR A 77 -16.26 32.77 2.14
C TYR A 77 -15.11 32.76 1.12
N THR A 78 -14.66 31.58 0.67
CA THR A 78 -13.67 31.47 -0.41
C THR A 78 -14.27 31.04 -1.73
N ALA A 79 -15.56 30.73 -1.75
CA ALA A 79 -16.21 30.22 -2.93
C ALA A 79 -16.59 31.33 -3.90
N ASN A 80 -16.37 31.05 -5.18
CA ASN A 80 -16.79 31.86 -6.31
C ASN A 80 -17.54 30.96 -7.30
N ILE A 81 -18.56 31.51 -7.94
CA ILE A 81 -19.33 30.81 -8.97
C ILE A 81 -19.16 31.61 -10.24
N GLU A 82 -18.66 30.95 -11.27
CA GLU A 82 -18.44 31.54 -12.58
C GLU A 82 -19.16 30.73 -13.64
N THR A 83 -19.59 31.42 -14.70
CA THR A 83 -20.11 30.76 -15.88
C THR A 83 -19.03 29.87 -16.49
N CYS A 84 -19.37 28.63 -16.81
CA CYS A 84 -18.46 27.71 -17.45
C CYS A 84 -17.97 28.29 -18.79
N GLU A 85 -16.67 28.54 -18.90
CA GLU A 85 -16.05 29.14 -20.10
C GLU A 85 -16.14 28.22 -21.33
N GLU A 86 -16.26 26.90 -21.15
CA GLU A 86 -16.27 25.95 -22.27
C GLU A 86 -17.64 25.86 -22.97
N CYS A 87 -18.73 26.14 -22.26
CA CYS A 87 -20.10 26.13 -22.82
C CYS A 87 -20.82 27.47 -22.70
N ASP A 88 -20.11 28.54 -22.33
CA ASP A 88 -20.66 29.89 -22.14
C ASP A 88 -21.92 29.94 -21.25
N GLY A 89 -22.02 29.03 -20.28
CA GLY A 89 -23.18 28.94 -19.38
C GLY A 89 -24.34 28.04 -19.86
N GLU A 90 -24.32 27.55 -21.09
CA GLU A 90 -25.43 26.75 -21.66
C GLU A 90 -25.50 25.33 -21.09
N GLY A 91 -24.41 24.83 -20.50
CA GLY A 91 -24.31 23.47 -19.97
C GLY A 91 -24.23 22.38 -21.06
N LYS A 92 -24.46 22.75 -22.32
CA LYS A 92 -24.39 21.87 -23.49
C LYS A 92 -23.69 22.59 -24.63
N TYR A 93 -23.24 21.84 -25.61
CA TYR A 93 -22.78 22.39 -26.88
C TYR A 93 -23.19 21.47 -28.02
N GLU A 94 -23.22 22.03 -29.23
CA GLU A 94 -23.52 21.29 -30.45
C GLU A 94 -22.64 20.04 -30.55
N CYS A 95 -23.25 18.88 -30.84
CA CYS A 95 -22.52 17.63 -30.89
C CYS A 95 -21.38 17.74 -31.92
N PRO A 96 -20.10 17.63 -31.52
CA PRO A 96 -18.97 17.88 -32.41
C PRO A 96 -18.81 16.80 -33.49
N THR A 97 -19.54 15.69 -33.36
CA THR A 97 -19.51 14.57 -34.32
C THR A 97 -20.52 14.75 -35.44
N CYS A 98 -21.73 15.23 -35.16
CA CYS A 98 -22.77 15.43 -36.17
C CYS A 98 -23.04 16.90 -36.49
N LEU A 99 -22.38 17.85 -35.83
CA LEU A 99 -22.57 19.30 -36.01
C LEU A 99 -24.06 19.68 -35.91
N GLY A 100 -24.71 19.22 -34.85
CA GLY A 100 -26.12 19.53 -34.58
C GLY A 100 -27.13 18.77 -35.45
N GLN A 101 -26.69 17.83 -36.30
CA GLN A 101 -27.61 17.11 -37.19
C GLN A 101 -28.36 15.97 -36.51
N GLY A 102 -27.86 15.45 -35.39
CA GLY A 102 -28.43 14.27 -34.70
C GLY A 102 -28.19 12.93 -35.44
N TRP A 103 -27.70 12.96 -36.67
CA TRP A 103 -27.34 11.79 -37.47
C TRP A 103 -25.97 11.97 -38.13
N GLU A 104 -25.43 10.88 -38.66
CA GLU A 104 -24.21 10.90 -39.47
C GLU A 104 -24.36 9.94 -40.65
N PHE A 105 -23.58 10.16 -41.71
CA PHE A 105 -23.59 9.23 -42.84
C PHE A 105 -23.20 7.83 -42.38
N CYS A 106 -23.95 6.84 -42.85
CA CYS A 106 -23.63 5.45 -42.59
C CYS A 106 -22.20 5.17 -43.07
N PRO A 107 -21.25 4.77 -42.19
CA PRO A 107 -19.85 4.64 -42.57
C PRO A 107 -19.62 3.53 -43.61
N TYR A 108 -20.59 2.62 -43.74
CA TYR A 108 -20.54 1.49 -44.67
C TYR A 108 -20.94 1.85 -46.10
N CYS A 109 -21.94 2.72 -46.29
CA CYS A 109 -22.34 3.17 -47.63
C CYS A 109 -21.94 4.63 -47.92
N ARG A 110 -21.44 5.37 -46.93
CA ARG A 110 -21.08 6.80 -47.00
C ARG A 110 -22.19 7.67 -47.58
N GLY A 111 -23.44 7.42 -47.17
CA GLY A 111 -24.61 8.14 -47.69
C GLY A 111 -25.17 7.61 -49.01
N ASN A 112 -24.49 6.67 -49.69
CA ASN A 112 -24.94 6.17 -50.99
C ASN A 112 -26.12 5.20 -50.92
N LYS A 113 -26.61 4.84 -49.72
CA LYS A 113 -27.77 3.96 -49.49
C LYS A 113 -27.61 2.51 -49.96
N TRP A 114 -26.65 2.18 -50.82
CA TRP A 114 -26.33 0.82 -51.31
C TRP A 114 -24.91 0.36 -50.91
N TYR A 115 -24.63 -0.94 -51.01
CA TYR A 115 -23.33 -1.53 -50.63
C TYR A 115 -22.34 -1.60 -51.82
N PRO A 116 -21.13 -0.97 -51.75
CA PRO A 116 -20.20 -0.91 -52.91
C PRO A 116 -19.55 -2.24 -53.32
N LEU A 117 -19.67 -3.30 -52.52
CA LEU A 117 -19.00 -4.59 -52.74
C LEU A 117 -19.95 -5.71 -53.20
N ALA A 118 -21.22 -5.41 -53.49
CA ALA A 118 -22.14 -6.37 -54.11
C ALA A 118 -21.98 -6.30 -55.63
N VAL A 119 -21.02 -7.05 -56.16
CA VAL A 119 -20.66 -7.03 -57.59
C VAL A 119 -21.78 -7.56 -58.49
N ASP A 120 -22.81 -8.24 -57.96
CA ASP A 120 -23.84 -8.89 -58.80
C ASP A 120 -25.26 -8.88 -58.19
N SER A 121 -25.69 -7.83 -57.49
CA SER A 121 -27.06 -7.76 -56.95
C SER A 121 -27.65 -6.36 -57.03
N PHE A 122 -28.56 -6.17 -57.97
CA PHE A 122 -29.20 -4.89 -58.32
C PHE A 122 -30.26 -4.38 -57.31
N ASP A 123 -30.29 -4.88 -56.07
CA ASP A 123 -31.41 -4.59 -55.15
C ASP A 123 -31.04 -4.74 -53.66
N GLY A 124 -29.83 -4.31 -53.29
CA GLY A 124 -29.33 -4.43 -51.93
C GLY A 124 -29.21 -3.09 -51.24
N ASP A 125 -30.29 -2.61 -50.63
CA ASP A 125 -30.20 -1.55 -49.62
C ASP A 125 -29.07 -1.86 -48.64
N CYS A 126 -28.30 -0.84 -48.27
CA CYS A 126 -27.20 -1.00 -47.33
C CYS A 126 -27.74 -1.61 -46.04
N MET A 127 -27.40 -2.88 -45.78
CA MET A 127 -27.97 -3.66 -44.67
C MET A 127 -27.67 -3.03 -43.29
N LYS A 128 -26.65 -2.16 -43.21
CA LYS A 128 -26.25 -1.49 -41.97
C LYS A 128 -27.11 -0.27 -41.63
N CYS A 129 -27.66 0.40 -42.63
CA CYS A 129 -28.58 1.54 -42.44
C CYS A 129 -29.97 1.30 -43.04
N GLN A 130 -30.24 0.08 -43.54
CA GLN A 130 -31.48 -0.33 -44.19
C GLN A 130 -31.93 0.66 -45.28
N GLY A 131 -30.99 1.07 -46.15
CA GLY A 131 -31.29 1.98 -47.27
C GLY A 131 -31.45 3.45 -46.90
N SER A 132 -31.41 3.84 -45.62
CA SER A 132 -31.52 5.26 -45.23
C SER A 132 -30.31 6.11 -45.68
N GLY A 133 -29.12 5.52 -45.71
CA GLY A 133 -27.85 6.22 -45.99
C GLY A 133 -27.25 6.89 -44.77
N GLU A 134 -27.99 6.94 -43.68
CA GLU A 134 -27.74 7.72 -42.48
C GLU A 134 -27.90 6.82 -41.25
N ARG A 135 -27.30 7.20 -40.14
CA ARG A 135 -27.56 6.55 -38.85
C ARG A 135 -27.63 7.61 -37.77
N THR A 136 -28.40 7.36 -36.73
CA THR A 136 -28.39 8.19 -35.53
C THR A 136 -26.95 8.36 -35.05
N CYS A 137 -26.58 9.60 -34.71
CA CYS A 137 -25.24 9.89 -34.22
C CYS A 137 -24.99 9.09 -32.94
N TRP A 138 -23.92 8.29 -32.91
CA TRP A 138 -23.59 7.45 -31.77
C TRP A 138 -23.14 8.22 -30.52
N VAL A 139 -22.79 9.50 -30.68
CA VAL A 139 -22.29 10.34 -29.59
C VAL A 139 -23.44 11.03 -28.85
N CYS A 140 -24.35 11.70 -29.57
CA CYS A 140 -25.51 12.37 -28.97
C CYS A 140 -26.79 11.52 -29.01
N ASN A 141 -26.77 10.32 -29.59
CA ASN A 141 -27.95 9.46 -29.76
C ASN A 141 -29.16 10.13 -30.43
N GLY A 142 -28.92 11.17 -31.23
CA GLY A 142 -29.97 11.93 -31.89
C GLY A 142 -30.37 13.23 -31.20
N ASP A 143 -29.81 13.53 -30.03
CA ASP A 143 -30.16 14.72 -29.24
C ASP A 143 -29.59 16.04 -29.78
N GLU A 144 -28.81 15.99 -30.87
CA GLU A 144 -28.17 17.13 -31.58
C GLU A 144 -27.10 17.88 -30.77
N GLU A 145 -27.25 17.93 -29.45
CA GLU A 145 -26.34 18.50 -28.47
C GLU A 145 -25.69 17.41 -27.61
N VAL A 146 -24.56 17.75 -26.99
CA VAL A 146 -23.95 16.92 -25.94
C VAL A 146 -23.73 17.75 -24.70
N GLU A 147 -23.80 17.09 -23.56
CA GLU A 147 -23.53 17.70 -22.27
C GLU A 147 -22.08 18.19 -22.19
N CYS A 148 -21.90 19.41 -21.67
CA CYS A 148 -20.57 19.94 -21.41
C CYS A 148 -19.89 19.11 -20.33
N LYS A 149 -18.75 18.49 -20.69
CA LYS A 149 -18.02 17.58 -19.80
C LYS A 149 -17.32 18.29 -18.65
N THR A 150 -16.94 19.56 -18.85
CA THR A 150 -16.23 20.34 -17.83
C THR A 150 -17.14 20.75 -16.69
N CYS A 151 -18.36 21.21 -16.99
CA CYS A 151 -19.35 21.55 -15.97
C CYS A 151 -20.39 20.44 -15.71
N GLY A 152 -20.27 19.27 -16.33
CA GLY A 152 -21.26 18.18 -16.20
C GLY A 152 -22.70 18.65 -16.40
N GLY A 153 -22.95 19.43 -17.45
CA GLY A 153 -24.29 19.91 -17.76
C GLY A 153 -24.79 21.12 -16.95
N ALA A 154 -24.05 21.54 -15.91
CA ALA A 154 -24.52 22.57 -14.98
C ALA A 154 -24.50 24.00 -15.56
N GLY A 155 -23.63 24.29 -16.54
CA GLY A 155 -23.41 25.63 -17.06
C GLY A 155 -22.57 26.54 -16.15
N GLU A 156 -22.43 26.20 -14.88
CA GLU A 156 -21.68 26.97 -13.89
C GLU A 156 -20.56 26.12 -13.24
N MET A 157 -19.45 26.77 -12.90
CA MET A 157 -18.32 26.19 -12.19
C MET A 157 -18.18 26.87 -10.83
N LYS A 158 -17.90 26.09 -9.79
CA LYS A 158 -17.59 26.57 -8.45
C LYS A 158 -16.09 26.44 -8.21
N SER A 159 -15.44 27.54 -7.87
CA SER A 159 -14.05 27.54 -7.40
C SER A 159 -13.99 27.93 -5.92
N TYR A 160 -13.13 27.29 -5.14
CA TYR A 160 -12.95 27.60 -3.72
C TYR A 160 -11.61 27.10 -3.18
N ILE A 161 -11.24 27.57 -1.99
CA ILE A 161 -10.08 27.06 -1.26
C ILE A 161 -10.55 25.93 -0.33
N ARG A 162 -9.93 24.76 -0.46
CA ARG A 162 -10.14 23.60 0.39
C ARG A 162 -9.04 23.52 1.44
N LEU A 163 -9.43 23.43 2.70
CA LEU A 163 -8.55 23.07 3.81
C LEU A 163 -8.35 21.56 3.85
N LEU A 164 -7.11 21.13 3.98
CA LEU A 164 -6.70 19.76 4.28
C LEU A 164 -6.13 19.72 5.70
N VAL A 165 -6.73 18.89 6.55
CA VAL A 165 -6.25 18.62 7.91
C VAL A 165 -5.73 17.18 7.94
N ILE A 166 -4.43 17.02 8.13
CA ILE A 166 -3.75 15.73 8.14
C ILE A 166 -3.37 15.42 9.57
N TRP A 167 -3.99 14.38 10.12
CA TRP A 167 -3.60 13.84 11.40
C TRP A 167 -2.70 12.62 11.20
N SER A 168 -1.53 12.63 11.83
CA SER A 168 -0.54 11.55 11.70
C SER A 168 -0.22 10.95 13.07
N ASN A 169 -0.21 9.62 13.17
CA ASN A 169 0.37 8.93 14.32
C ASN A 169 1.80 8.49 13.99
N HIS A 170 2.79 9.15 14.60
CA HIS A 170 4.19 8.81 14.47
C HIS A 170 4.59 7.85 15.58
N THR A 171 5.08 6.68 15.20
CA THR A 171 5.39 5.60 16.14
C THR A 171 6.83 5.16 15.98
N ASP A 172 7.60 5.26 17.07
CA ASP A 172 8.95 4.72 17.18
C ASP A 172 9.07 3.86 18.44
N ASP A 173 9.96 2.87 18.39
CA ASP A 173 10.05 1.84 19.42
C ASP A 173 11.47 1.51 19.84
N TYR A 174 11.59 0.90 21.01
CA TYR A 174 12.84 0.39 21.54
C TYR A 174 12.63 -0.94 22.25
N ILE A 175 13.48 -1.92 21.94
CA ILE A 175 13.44 -3.24 22.57
C ILE A 175 14.64 -3.40 23.49
N VAL A 176 14.35 -3.72 24.75
CA VAL A 176 15.37 -4.15 25.71
C VAL A 176 15.49 -5.67 25.64
N GLU A 177 16.56 -6.13 25.00
CA GLU A 177 16.92 -7.54 24.96
C GLU A 177 17.82 -7.90 26.16
N LYS A 178 17.55 -9.03 26.81
CA LYS A 178 18.48 -9.64 27.77
C LYS A 178 18.98 -10.98 27.25
N GLY A 179 20.08 -10.94 26.49
CA GLY A 179 20.97 -12.11 26.28
C GLY A 179 20.40 -13.29 25.48
N SER A 180 19.58 -13.07 24.46
CA SER A 180 19.02 -14.14 23.62
C SER A 180 19.44 -14.04 22.16
N ALA A 181 19.53 -15.17 21.44
CA ALA A 181 19.66 -15.21 19.97
C ALA A 181 18.38 -14.71 19.23
N LEU A 182 17.41 -14.21 19.98
CA LEU A 182 16.17 -13.59 19.51
C LEU A 182 16.47 -12.12 19.15
N LYS A 183 16.57 -11.86 17.84
CA LYS A 183 16.74 -10.51 17.28
C LYS A 183 15.50 -9.64 17.52
N ALA A 184 15.70 -8.34 17.74
CA ALA A 184 14.68 -7.34 18.07
C ALA A 184 13.46 -7.37 17.15
N HIS A 185 13.66 -7.49 15.83
CA HIS A 185 12.55 -7.50 14.87
C HIS A 185 11.51 -8.59 15.14
N ARG A 186 11.90 -9.73 15.73
CA ARG A 186 10.96 -10.81 16.08
C ARG A 186 10.12 -10.47 17.30
N LEU A 187 10.74 -9.79 18.26
CA LEU A 187 10.07 -9.33 19.46
C LEU A 187 9.07 -8.21 19.15
N ARG A 188 9.33 -7.35 18.15
CA ARG A 188 8.36 -6.33 17.67
C ARG A 188 7.02 -6.91 17.22
N MET A 189 7.04 -8.14 16.68
CA MET A 189 5.85 -8.81 16.19
C MET A 189 5.09 -9.57 17.28
N ALA A 190 5.71 -9.78 18.44
CA ALA A 190 5.11 -10.51 19.54
C ALA A 190 4.33 -9.57 20.45
N THR A 191 3.13 -9.99 20.87
CA THR A 191 2.41 -9.23 21.90
C THR A 191 2.90 -9.62 23.28
N GLY A 192 2.90 -8.62 24.16
CA GLY A 192 3.25 -8.77 25.57
C GLY A 192 2.14 -8.29 26.49
N ILE A 193 2.45 -8.24 27.77
CA ILE A 193 1.58 -7.65 28.80
C ILE A 193 1.94 -6.18 28.92
N ASN A 194 0.97 -5.28 28.74
CA ASN A 194 1.17 -3.86 28.98
C ASN A 194 1.37 -3.62 30.49
N VAL A 195 2.49 -3.01 30.86
CA VAL A 195 2.85 -2.72 32.26
C VAL A 195 2.98 -1.24 32.57
N CYS A 196 2.96 -0.39 31.56
CA CYS A 196 2.99 1.06 31.72
C CYS A 196 2.39 1.69 30.47
N GLU A 197 1.41 2.56 30.68
CA GLU A 197 0.82 3.40 29.65
C GLU A 197 0.56 4.77 30.24
N GLU A 198 1.13 5.80 29.63
CA GLU A 198 0.96 7.19 30.05
C GLU A 198 0.63 8.03 28.82
N GLU A 199 -0.42 8.84 28.89
CA GLU A 199 -0.87 9.71 27.80
C GLU A 199 -0.91 11.16 28.25
N GLY A 200 -0.59 12.09 27.35
CA GLY A 200 -0.64 13.53 27.63
C GLY A 200 -0.48 14.37 26.37
N LEU A 201 -0.65 15.69 26.48
CA LEU A 201 -0.38 16.62 25.36
C LEU A 201 1.10 16.61 24.99
N THR A 202 1.94 16.68 26.02
CA THR A 202 3.39 16.51 25.97
C THR A 202 3.80 15.59 27.10
N LEU A 203 4.62 14.58 26.80
CA LEU A 203 5.10 13.66 27.81
C LEU A 203 6.51 14.00 28.29
N MET A 204 6.75 13.74 29.57
CA MET A 204 8.09 13.77 30.15
C MET A 204 8.74 12.39 29.97
N PRO A 205 10.07 12.30 29.86
CA PRO A 205 10.74 11.00 29.80
C PRO A 205 10.37 10.11 30.98
N LEU A 206 10.28 8.81 30.72
CA LEU A 206 9.85 7.77 31.65
C LEU A 206 10.97 7.42 32.66
N THR A 207 11.45 8.41 33.41
CA THR A 207 12.60 8.31 34.33
C THR A 207 12.31 7.48 35.57
N HIS A 208 11.04 7.29 35.91
CA HIS A 208 10.62 6.49 37.07
C HIS A 208 10.52 4.98 36.74
N PHE A 209 10.67 4.59 35.47
CA PHE A 209 10.58 3.19 35.07
C PHE A 209 11.80 2.40 35.57
N PRO A 210 11.63 1.18 36.12
CA PRO A 210 12.72 0.43 36.76
C PRO A 210 13.80 -0.06 35.80
N ILE A 211 13.57 0.00 34.48
CA ILE A 211 14.53 -0.42 33.45
C ILE A 211 15.18 0.82 32.86
N SER A 212 16.44 1.10 33.24
CA SER A 212 17.19 2.27 32.79
C SER A 212 17.30 2.39 31.27
N ALA A 213 17.37 1.26 30.54
CA ALA A 213 17.37 1.25 29.09
C ALA A 213 16.07 1.83 28.49
N VAL A 214 14.91 1.56 29.10
CA VAL A 214 13.63 2.16 28.70
C VAL A 214 13.63 3.65 29.03
N SER A 215 14.11 4.06 30.20
CA SER A 215 14.20 5.47 30.57
C SER A 215 15.10 6.24 29.61
N MET A 216 16.27 5.71 29.24
CA MET A 216 17.15 6.33 28.24
C MET A 216 16.50 6.41 26.86
N ALA A 217 15.86 5.32 26.42
CA ALA A 217 15.13 5.31 25.15
C ALA A 217 14.00 6.34 25.14
N SER A 218 13.29 6.53 26.25
CA SER A 218 12.23 7.54 26.35
C SER A 218 12.76 8.97 26.18
N VAL A 219 13.92 9.30 26.76
CA VAL A 219 14.58 10.59 26.55
C VAL A 219 14.94 10.78 25.08
N GLN A 220 15.55 9.77 24.46
CA GLN A 220 16.01 9.83 23.07
C GLN A 220 14.84 9.98 22.09
N LEU A 221 13.78 9.17 22.24
CA LEU A 221 12.63 9.22 21.35
C LEU A 221 11.84 10.53 21.52
N ILE A 222 11.62 11.02 22.74
CA ILE A 222 10.95 12.33 22.92
C ILE A 222 11.76 13.44 22.22
N GLN A 223 13.08 13.48 22.40
CA GLN A 223 13.93 14.47 21.74
C GLN A 223 13.94 14.30 20.23
N TYR A 224 13.94 13.07 19.72
CA TYR A 224 13.86 12.78 18.29
C TYR A 224 12.55 13.31 17.70
N HIS A 225 11.41 12.94 18.28
CA HIS A 225 10.08 13.38 17.81
C HIS A 225 9.94 14.90 17.85
N ALA A 226 10.42 15.56 18.91
CA ALA A 226 10.39 17.02 19.03
C ALA A 226 11.19 17.74 17.93
N ARG A 227 12.26 17.12 17.40
CA ARG A 227 13.05 17.69 16.30
C ARG A 227 12.46 17.36 14.93
N GLU A 228 12.05 16.10 14.74
CA GLU A 228 11.57 15.60 13.45
C GLU A 228 10.23 16.22 13.08
N TYR A 229 9.32 16.34 14.06
CA TYR A 229 7.94 16.81 13.85
C TYR A 229 7.73 18.26 14.33
N LYS A 230 8.78 19.08 14.33
CA LYS A 230 8.74 20.48 14.83
C LYS A 230 7.78 21.40 14.09
N GLU A 231 7.48 21.10 12.84
CA GLU A 231 6.55 21.85 11.99
C GLU A 231 5.11 21.34 12.09
N GLU A 232 4.88 20.29 12.87
CA GLU A 232 3.56 19.70 13.07
C GLU A 232 3.05 20.02 14.48
N LYS A 233 1.76 20.31 14.60
CA LYS A 233 1.14 20.61 15.89
C LYS A 233 0.92 19.30 16.64
N VAL A 234 1.67 19.07 17.71
CA VAL A 234 1.48 17.90 18.58
C VAL A 234 0.15 18.04 19.32
N LEU A 235 -0.76 17.08 19.09
CA LEU A 235 -2.06 17.01 19.76
C LEU A 235 -2.02 16.07 20.97
N LYS A 236 -1.30 14.95 20.87
CA LYS A 236 -1.22 13.96 21.95
C LYS A 236 0.04 13.11 21.82
N GLN A 237 0.55 12.62 22.93
CA GLN A 237 1.63 11.63 23.00
C GLN A 237 1.23 10.49 23.94
N ARG A 238 1.78 9.30 23.68
CA ARG A 238 1.61 8.11 24.53
C ARG A 238 2.90 7.33 24.69
N HIS A 239 3.24 7.01 25.94
CA HIS A 239 4.17 5.94 26.29
C HIS A 239 3.43 4.62 26.38
N ARG A 240 4.04 3.56 25.87
CA ARG A 240 3.60 2.20 26.16
C ARG A 240 4.79 1.30 26.40
N VAL A 241 4.80 0.58 27.51
CA VAL A 241 5.81 -0.44 27.80
C VAL A 241 5.12 -1.79 27.96
N SER A 242 5.51 -2.75 27.13
CA SER A 242 5.02 -4.12 27.19
C SER A 242 6.14 -5.08 27.61
N ILE A 243 5.80 -6.06 28.46
CA ILE A 243 6.67 -7.18 28.80
C ILE A 243 6.35 -8.34 27.88
N ILE A 244 7.34 -8.77 27.09
CA ILE A 244 7.24 -9.94 26.23
C ILE A 244 7.84 -11.13 26.98
N PRO A 245 7.04 -12.15 27.34
CA PRO A 245 7.57 -13.35 27.98
C PRO A 245 8.43 -14.12 26.99
N VAL A 246 9.59 -14.63 27.44
CA VAL A 246 10.52 -15.43 26.63
C VAL A 246 11.00 -16.64 27.43
N ALA A 247 10.76 -17.84 26.92
CA ALA A 247 11.30 -19.08 27.47
C ALA A 247 12.30 -19.68 26.50
N SER A 248 13.53 -19.93 26.96
CA SER A 248 14.53 -20.68 26.19
C SER A 248 14.55 -22.13 26.65
N VAL A 249 14.40 -23.07 25.72
CA VAL A 249 14.33 -24.50 25.98
C VAL A 249 15.51 -25.20 25.32
N ARG A 250 16.39 -25.78 26.14
CA ARG A 250 17.42 -26.71 25.68
C ARG A 250 16.84 -28.10 25.60
N TYR A 251 16.99 -28.73 24.44
CA TYR A 251 16.50 -30.08 24.22
C TYR A 251 17.58 -30.92 23.56
N GLN A 252 17.47 -32.22 23.72
CA GLN A 252 18.23 -33.20 22.97
C GLN A 252 17.26 -34.08 22.20
N TRP A 253 17.59 -34.29 20.93
CA TRP A 253 16.91 -35.25 20.09
C TRP A 253 17.96 -36.09 19.37
N LYS A 254 17.90 -37.41 19.58
CA LYS A 254 18.96 -38.35 19.18
C LYS A 254 20.31 -37.91 19.79
N LYS A 255 21.34 -37.68 18.96
CA LYS A 255 22.68 -37.19 19.36
C LYS A 255 22.85 -35.68 19.21
N HIS A 256 21.78 -34.95 18.88
CA HIS A 256 21.85 -33.51 18.64
C HIS A 256 21.23 -32.75 19.82
N GLU A 257 22.01 -31.84 20.38
CA GLU A 257 21.50 -30.80 21.27
C GLU A 257 21.01 -29.62 20.43
N GLY A 258 19.96 -28.97 20.91
CA GLY A 258 19.46 -27.75 20.31
C GLY A 258 18.84 -26.83 21.34
N LEU A 259 18.65 -25.59 20.91
CA LEU A 259 18.01 -24.55 21.69
C LEU A 259 16.87 -24.00 20.86
N PHE A 260 15.67 -23.91 21.44
CA PHE A 260 14.61 -23.11 20.85
C PHE A 260 14.04 -22.14 21.87
N TYR A 261 13.44 -21.07 21.37
CA TYR A 261 12.78 -20.08 22.18
C TYR A 261 11.28 -20.14 21.93
N VAL A 262 10.50 -19.90 22.98
CA VAL A 262 9.07 -19.63 22.94
C VAL A 262 8.86 -18.21 23.45
N TYR A 263 8.19 -17.35 22.70
CA TYR A 263 8.04 -15.94 23.09
C TYR A 263 6.69 -15.35 22.69
N GLY A 264 6.32 -14.25 23.35
CA GLY A 264 5.04 -13.58 23.15
C GLY A 264 3.85 -14.34 23.72
N ASN A 265 2.70 -13.67 23.79
CA ASN A 265 1.44 -14.31 24.17
C ASN A 265 0.98 -15.34 23.12
N GLU A 266 1.41 -15.16 21.86
CA GLU A 266 1.16 -16.06 20.73
C GLU A 266 1.97 -17.36 20.82
N ARG A 267 2.98 -17.42 21.71
CA ARG A 267 3.89 -18.55 21.88
C ARG A 267 4.66 -18.89 20.60
N TYR A 268 5.15 -17.87 19.90
CA TYR A 268 6.01 -18.03 18.73
C TYR A 268 7.22 -18.90 19.07
N LYS A 269 7.60 -19.80 18.16
CA LYS A 269 8.70 -20.75 18.36
C LYS A 269 9.81 -20.49 17.37
N ILE A 270 11.05 -20.45 17.86
CA ILE A 270 12.21 -20.39 16.98
C ILE A 270 13.33 -21.29 17.48
N GLN A 271 13.83 -22.13 16.59
CA GLN A 271 14.91 -23.04 16.86
C GLN A 271 16.22 -22.44 16.37
N SER A 272 17.14 -22.17 17.30
CA SER A 272 18.53 -21.92 16.93
C SER A 272 19.22 -23.28 16.84
N PHE A 273 19.38 -23.78 15.62
CA PHE A 273 20.33 -24.87 15.39
C PHE A 273 21.73 -24.29 15.58
N GLN A 274 22.52 -24.85 16.49
CA GLN A 274 23.98 -24.78 16.29
C GLN A 274 24.22 -25.39 14.92
N LYS A 275 24.86 -24.62 14.05
CA LYS A 275 25.10 -24.91 12.64
C LYS A 275 25.80 -26.26 12.51
N ALA A 276 25.04 -27.37 12.49
CA ALA A 276 25.44 -28.52 11.70
C ALA A 276 25.53 -27.97 10.28
N SER A 277 26.71 -28.12 9.68
CA SER A 277 26.94 -27.83 8.27
C SER A 277 25.73 -28.30 7.48
N ILE A 278 24.90 -27.34 7.05
CA ILE A 278 23.94 -27.59 5.98
C ILE A 278 24.86 -27.82 4.79
N GLU A 279 25.21 -29.08 4.53
CA GLU A 279 25.62 -29.49 3.20
C GLU A 279 24.51 -28.99 2.27
N SER A 280 24.94 -28.15 1.35
CA SER A 280 24.18 -27.47 0.31
C SER A 280 22.91 -28.24 -0.11
N MET A 281 21.75 -27.64 0.12
CA MET A 281 20.53 -28.05 -0.59
C MET A 281 20.79 -27.84 -2.09
N ASP A 282 20.80 -28.92 -2.87
CA ASP A 282 21.10 -28.88 -4.31
C ASP A 282 20.09 -27.97 -5.03
N PRO A 283 20.53 -26.82 -5.59
CA PRO A 283 19.66 -25.87 -6.28
C PRO A 283 18.92 -26.48 -7.47
N ILE A 284 19.53 -27.45 -8.15
CA ILE A 284 18.97 -28.14 -9.31
C ILE A 284 17.86 -29.10 -8.84
N LEU A 285 18.08 -29.81 -7.73
CA LEU A 285 17.08 -30.69 -7.14
C LEU A 285 15.89 -29.87 -6.63
N TYR A 286 16.13 -28.76 -5.93
CA TYR A 286 15.08 -27.85 -5.50
C TYR A 286 14.25 -27.36 -6.69
N SER A 287 14.90 -26.85 -7.75
CA SER A 287 14.23 -26.37 -8.97
C SER A 287 13.47 -27.44 -9.76
N LYS A 288 13.67 -28.73 -9.47
CA LYS A 288 12.96 -29.83 -10.12
C LYS A 288 11.69 -30.25 -9.37
N TYR A 289 11.66 -30.09 -8.04
CA TYR A 289 10.61 -30.60 -7.17
C TYR A 289 9.77 -29.52 -6.46
N HIS A 290 10.08 -28.23 -6.65
CA HIS A 290 9.35 -27.11 -6.02
C HIS A 290 7.96 -26.84 -6.64
N HIS A 291 7.57 -27.53 -7.71
CA HIS A 291 6.28 -27.37 -8.40
C HIS A 291 5.04 -27.57 -7.49
N LEU A 292 5.18 -28.27 -6.36
CA LEU A 292 4.09 -28.41 -5.37
C LEU A 292 3.76 -27.09 -4.65
N GLN A 293 4.69 -26.14 -4.58
CA GLN A 293 4.49 -24.82 -3.98
C GLN A 293 3.91 -23.80 -4.99
N GLU A 294 3.99 -24.08 -6.30
CA GLU A 294 3.56 -23.14 -7.35
C GLU A 294 2.04 -22.94 -7.41
N ARG A 295 1.26 -24.00 -7.12
CA ARG A 295 -0.20 -23.91 -7.16
C ARG A 295 -0.73 -22.99 -6.05
N ASP A 296 -0.24 -23.18 -4.83
CA ASP A 296 -0.66 -22.39 -3.67
C ASP A 296 -0.24 -20.92 -3.81
N VAL A 297 0.93 -20.66 -4.42
CA VAL A 297 1.39 -19.30 -4.72
C VAL A 297 0.55 -18.65 -5.82
N ASN A 298 0.17 -19.39 -6.86
CA ASN A 298 -0.69 -18.86 -7.92
C ASN A 298 -2.10 -18.52 -7.40
N ASP A 299 -2.71 -19.40 -6.60
CA ASP A 299 -4.02 -19.17 -5.99
C ASP A 299 -3.97 -17.95 -5.04
N PHE A 300 -2.89 -17.81 -4.27
CA PHE A 300 -2.65 -16.66 -3.42
C PHE A 300 -2.48 -15.36 -4.21
N LEU A 301 -1.66 -15.34 -5.26
CA LEU A 301 -1.43 -14.15 -6.09
C LEU A 301 -2.71 -13.70 -6.81
N LEU A 302 -3.52 -14.63 -7.31
CA LEU A 302 -4.83 -14.36 -7.92
C LEU A 302 -5.84 -13.81 -6.89
N ALA A 303 -5.85 -14.36 -5.67
CA ALA A 303 -6.67 -13.85 -4.57
C ALA A 303 -6.23 -12.44 -4.13
N CYS A 304 -4.93 -12.18 -4.03
CA CYS A 304 -4.41 -10.85 -3.70
C CYS A 304 -4.70 -9.82 -4.80
N ALA A 305 -4.56 -10.20 -6.08
CA ALA A 305 -4.88 -9.33 -7.22
C ALA A 305 -6.37 -8.96 -7.30
N SER A 306 -7.26 -9.82 -6.77
CA SER A 306 -8.71 -9.59 -6.77
C SER A 306 -9.21 -8.86 -5.51
N LEU A 307 -8.55 -9.05 -4.35
CA LEU A 307 -8.95 -8.45 -3.07
C LEU A 307 -8.25 -7.12 -2.76
N SER A 308 -7.04 -6.94 -3.26
CA SER A 308 -6.24 -5.73 -3.09
C SER A 308 -6.23 -5.02 -4.44
N ASN A 309 -6.42 -3.71 -4.49
CA ASN A 309 -6.50 -2.90 -5.73
C ASN A 309 -5.16 -2.84 -6.53
N TRP A 310 -4.45 -3.97 -6.66
CA TRP A 310 -3.12 -4.16 -7.26
C TRP A 310 -3.14 -4.15 -8.78
N CYS A 311 -4.31 -3.99 -9.40
CA CYS A 311 -4.47 -3.67 -10.82
C CYS A 311 -3.70 -2.40 -11.24
N TYR A 312 -3.27 -1.55 -10.29
CA TYR A 312 -2.47 -0.34 -10.50
C TYR A 312 -0.96 -0.50 -10.22
N LEU A 313 -0.41 -1.72 -10.18
CA LEU A 313 1.07 -1.93 -10.12
C LEU A 313 1.82 -1.41 -11.36
N THR A 314 1.08 -0.88 -12.33
CA THR A 314 1.53 -0.07 -13.46
C THR A 314 2.63 0.92 -13.05
N LYS A 315 3.81 0.77 -13.66
CA LYS A 315 4.97 1.66 -13.46
C LYS A 315 5.69 1.57 -12.10
N LYS A 316 5.32 0.64 -11.20
CA LYS A 316 6.02 0.42 -9.92
C LYS A 316 7.22 -0.52 -10.07
N THR A 317 8.19 -0.40 -9.16
CA THR A 317 9.20 -1.43 -8.94
C THR A 317 8.68 -2.36 -7.87
N VAL A 318 8.75 -3.67 -8.08
CA VAL A 318 8.31 -4.68 -7.10
C VAL A 318 9.54 -5.46 -6.63
N MET A 319 9.50 -6.00 -5.42
CA MET A 319 10.58 -6.80 -4.86
C MET A 319 10.07 -8.17 -4.42
N ASP A 320 10.71 -9.23 -4.91
CA ASP A 320 10.45 -10.62 -4.57
C ASP A 320 11.56 -11.13 -3.64
N VAL A 321 11.20 -11.49 -2.42
CA VAL A 321 12.15 -11.84 -1.36
C VAL A 321 12.15 -13.34 -1.14
N GLY A 322 13.33 -13.96 -1.26
CA GLY A 322 13.48 -15.41 -1.23
C GLY A 322 13.04 -16.03 -2.57
N CYS A 323 13.45 -15.42 -3.67
CA CYS A 323 13.00 -15.79 -5.02
C CYS A 323 13.46 -17.19 -5.46
N GLY A 324 14.40 -17.82 -4.76
CA GLY A 324 14.94 -19.13 -5.11
C GLY A 324 15.50 -19.14 -6.54
N SER A 325 15.08 -20.12 -7.35
CA SER A 325 15.47 -20.24 -8.76
C SER A 325 14.73 -19.26 -9.70
N GLY A 326 13.90 -18.36 -9.19
CA GLY A 326 13.23 -17.31 -9.97
C GLY A 326 12.04 -17.79 -10.81
N ASN A 327 11.60 -19.05 -10.66
CA ASN A 327 10.50 -19.59 -11.47
C ASN A 327 9.19 -18.83 -11.24
N THR A 328 8.85 -18.56 -9.97
CA THR A 328 7.64 -17.79 -9.61
C THR A 328 7.70 -16.35 -10.10
N SER A 329 8.86 -15.70 -9.91
CA SER A 329 9.12 -14.33 -10.31
C SER A 329 8.92 -14.13 -11.83
N CYS A 330 9.36 -15.12 -12.63
CA CYS A 330 9.31 -15.05 -14.09
C CYS A 330 8.01 -15.59 -14.70
N ALA A 331 7.54 -16.77 -14.26
CA ALA A 331 6.41 -17.46 -14.88
C ALA A 331 5.03 -16.92 -14.44
N TRP A 332 4.91 -16.48 -13.19
CA TRP A 332 3.60 -16.16 -12.59
C TRP A 332 3.47 -14.68 -12.28
N PHE A 333 4.48 -14.06 -11.66
CA PHE A 333 4.36 -12.66 -11.25
C PHE A 333 4.25 -11.71 -12.45
N LEU A 334 5.17 -11.83 -13.42
CA LEU A 334 5.15 -10.94 -14.60
C LEU A 334 4.03 -11.25 -15.59
N SER A 335 3.51 -12.49 -15.61
CA SER A 335 2.36 -12.85 -16.45
C SER A 335 1.05 -12.29 -15.88
N LEU A 336 0.90 -12.24 -14.56
CA LEU A 336 -0.23 -11.61 -13.89
C LEU A 336 -0.13 -10.08 -13.87
N PHE A 337 1.08 -9.51 -13.82
CA PHE A 337 1.31 -8.07 -13.69
C PHE A 337 2.17 -7.48 -14.83
N LEU A 338 1.67 -7.56 -16.07
CA LEU A 338 2.38 -7.19 -17.30
C LEU A 338 2.96 -5.76 -17.33
N GLN A 339 2.37 -4.83 -16.57
CA GLN A 339 2.72 -3.40 -16.59
C GLN A 339 3.70 -2.94 -15.49
N VAL A 340 4.27 -3.88 -14.72
CA VAL A 340 5.35 -3.58 -13.75
C VAL A 340 6.58 -3.02 -14.48
N LYS A 341 7.22 -1.99 -13.90
CA LYS A 341 8.41 -1.34 -14.45
C LYS A 341 9.64 -2.23 -14.32
N ARG A 342 9.85 -2.79 -13.12
CA ARG A 342 10.97 -3.68 -12.79
C ARG A 342 10.60 -4.54 -11.59
N LEU A 343 11.08 -5.79 -11.58
CA LEU A 343 11.02 -6.71 -10.45
C LEU A 343 12.45 -6.95 -9.94
N ILE A 344 12.69 -6.73 -8.66
CA ILE A 344 13.97 -7.02 -8.00
C ILE A 344 13.77 -8.33 -7.24
N ALA A 345 14.43 -9.41 -7.67
CA ALA A 345 14.31 -10.73 -7.09
C ALA A 345 15.57 -11.03 -6.27
N ILE A 346 15.41 -11.24 -4.97
CA ILE A 346 16.53 -11.45 -4.06
C ILE A 346 16.49 -12.81 -3.37
N ASP A 347 17.66 -13.40 -3.18
CA ASP A 347 17.83 -14.59 -2.36
C ASP A 347 19.17 -14.53 -1.62
N LYS A 348 19.22 -15.15 -0.44
CA LYS A 348 20.47 -15.24 0.34
C LYS A 348 21.49 -16.20 -0.30
N SER A 349 21.02 -17.12 -1.14
CA SER A 349 21.83 -18.16 -1.77
C SER A 349 22.38 -17.68 -3.12
N GLU A 350 23.70 -17.52 -3.18
CA GLU A 350 24.39 -17.16 -4.43
C GLU A 350 24.14 -18.19 -5.55
N GLU A 351 24.11 -19.48 -5.21
CA GLU A 351 23.87 -20.55 -6.17
C GLU A 351 22.44 -20.53 -6.73
N MET A 352 21.45 -20.14 -5.93
CA MET A 352 20.07 -19.95 -6.41
C MET A 352 19.98 -18.77 -7.37
N ILE A 353 20.65 -17.66 -7.08
CA ILE A 353 20.67 -16.49 -7.96
C ILE A 353 21.42 -16.77 -9.27
N LYS A 354 22.53 -17.51 -9.24
CA LYS A 354 23.21 -17.98 -10.45
C LYS A 354 22.27 -18.85 -11.29
N LEU A 355 21.56 -19.78 -10.66
CA LEU A 355 20.60 -20.64 -11.34
C LEU A 355 19.42 -19.85 -11.91
N ALA A 356 18.88 -18.88 -11.17
CA ALA A 356 17.75 -18.05 -11.59
C ALA A 356 18.07 -17.20 -12.82
N LYS A 357 19.28 -16.62 -12.87
CA LYS A 357 19.77 -15.87 -14.04
C LYS A 357 19.88 -16.73 -15.30
N VAL A 358 20.14 -18.03 -15.13
CA VAL A 358 20.31 -18.98 -16.24
C VAL A 358 18.96 -19.56 -16.68
N LEU A 359 18.13 -20.01 -15.74
CA LEU A 359 16.88 -20.70 -16.04
C LEU A 359 15.71 -19.75 -16.33
N ASN A 360 15.65 -18.59 -15.68
CA ASN A 360 14.53 -17.66 -15.74
C ASN A 360 14.97 -16.22 -16.11
N PRO A 361 15.72 -16.02 -17.20
CA PRO A 361 16.15 -14.69 -17.61
C PRO A 361 14.96 -13.87 -18.12
N HIS A 362 14.82 -12.64 -17.63
CA HIS A 362 13.81 -11.72 -18.12
C HIS A 362 14.29 -10.26 -18.02
N PRO A 363 14.08 -9.41 -19.06
CA PRO A 363 14.63 -8.05 -19.10
C PRO A 363 14.08 -7.11 -18.01
N LYS A 364 12.92 -7.44 -17.43
CA LYS A 364 12.33 -6.69 -16.31
C LYS A 364 12.74 -7.21 -14.93
N ILE A 365 13.47 -8.33 -14.83
CA ILE A 365 13.85 -8.93 -13.54
C ILE A 365 15.34 -8.69 -13.27
N GLU A 366 15.63 -8.18 -12.09
CA GLU A 366 16.98 -7.97 -11.57
C GLU A 366 17.23 -8.95 -10.41
N TYR A 367 18.04 -9.98 -10.65
CA TYR A 367 18.37 -10.98 -9.63
C TYR A 367 19.61 -10.58 -8.81
N MET A 368 19.47 -10.52 -7.49
CA MET A 368 20.53 -10.10 -6.57
C MET A 368 20.70 -11.05 -5.39
N VAL A 369 21.93 -11.21 -4.93
CA VAL A 369 22.21 -11.94 -3.68
C VAL A 369 22.03 -10.96 -2.52
N ALA A 370 21.10 -11.25 -1.62
CA ALA A 370 20.89 -10.44 -0.43
C ALA A 370 20.32 -11.29 0.71
N ASP A 371 20.87 -11.12 1.92
CA ASP A 371 20.32 -11.72 3.12
C ASP A 371 19.31 -10.76 3.75
N ILE A 372 18.02 -11.12 3.77
CA ILE A 372 17.00 -10.32 4.44
C ILE A 372 17.25 -10.16 5.95
N ALA A 373 18.06 -11.05 6.55
CA ALA A 373 18.44 -10.94 7.96
C ALA A 373 19.53 -9.89 8.22
N ASP A 374 20.09 -9.28 7.17
CA ASP A 374 21.02 -8.15 7.22
C ASP A 374 20.24 -6.83 7.43
N GLU A 375 20.65 -6.03 8.41
CA GLU A 375 20.00 -4.76 8.78
C GLU A 375 20.00 -3.76 7.63
N LEU A 376 21.04 -3.74 6.78
CA LEU A 376 21.10 -2.84 5.63
C LEU A 376 20.05 -3.18 4.57
N VAL A 377 19.84 -4.47 4.31
CA VAL A 377 18.82 -4.96 3.36
C VAL A 377 17.42 -4.71 3.93
N PHE A 378 17.25 -4.88 5.24
CA PHE A 378 15.99 -4.60 5.92
C PHE A 378 15.63 -3.10 5.92
N LEU A 379 16.61 -2.21 6.13
CA LEU A 379 16.45 -0.77 5.98
C LEU A 379 16.03 -0.39 4.56
N ILE A 380 16.67 -0.97 3.54
CA ILE A 380 16.31 -0.77 2.13
C ILE A 380 14.86 -1.23 1.87
N LEU A 381 14.47 -2.40 2.39
CA LEU A 381 13.10 -2.91 2.31
C LEU A 381 12.09 -1.98 3.01
N PHE A 382 12.43 -1.45 4.18
CA PHE A 382 11.60 -0.52 4.93
C PHE A 382 11.38 0.81 4.18
N TYR A 383 12.43 1.37 3.56
CA TYR A 383 12.31 2.56 2.71
C TYR A 383 11.53 2.27 1.41
N PHE A 384 11.68 1.06 0.86
CA PHE A 384 10.92 0.60 -0.30
C PHE A 384 9.41 0.51 0.00
N CYS A 385 9.04 0.05 1.20
CA CYS A 385 7.65 0.01 1.69
C CYS A 385 7.10 1.39 2.07
N LYS A 386 7.86 2.29 2.71
CA LYS A 386 7.39 3.66 3.01
C LYS A 386 7.03 4.49 1.76
N SER A 387 7.56 4.13 0.60
CA SER A 387 7.18 4.75 -0.68
C SER A 387 5.77 4.35 -1.17
N PHE A 388 5.12 3.37 -0.53
CA PHE A 388 3.72 3.00 -0.78
C PHE A 388 2.71 3.77 0.08
N GLU A 389 3.12 4.32 1.23
CA GLU A 389 2.24 5.09 2.14
C GLU A 389 2.13 6.57 1.79
N LYS A 390 2.86 7.05 0.76
CA LYS A 390 2.82 8.44 0.26
C LYS A 390 1.98 8.62 -1.01
N LEU A 391 0.95 7.81 -1.22
CA LEU A 391 -0.01 7.97 -2.32
C LEU A 391 -1.45 8.03 -1.82
#